data_AF-A0A4Y2IRU9-F1
#
_entry.id   AF-A0A4Y2IRU9-F1
#
_cell.length_a   1.000
_cell.length_b   1.000
_cell.length_c   1.000
_cell.angle_alpha   90.00
_cell.angle_beta   90.00
_cell.angle_gamma   90.00
#
_symmetry.space_group_name_H-M   'P 1'
#
loop_
_entity.id
_entity.type
_entity.pdbx_description
1 polymer ?
#
loop_
_entity_poly.entity_id
_entity_poly.type
_entity_poly.pdbx_seq_one_letter_code
_entity_poly.pdbx_strand_id
1 'polypeptide(L)'
;CEELYKSTVSRDDSGRYTVKLPFKPHHKLGNSKSTAVKCFYSLEHRLQKTPTLRQQYTSFLREYEELNHMELVPNNQSYLPESEAFYLPHHEGRVDHVVREESISTKLRVVFNGSAKSSNSVSLNEALYTGPKLQPDVLKILLNPLNGSKISAECFENGSCVAKW
;
A
#
# COMPACT_ATOMS: atom_id res chain seq x y z
N CYS A 1 19.33 8.59 2.54
CA CYS A 1 18.30 7.69 3.13
C CYS A 1 18.14 7.92 4.63
N GLU A 2 19.22 7.87 5.40
CA GLU A 2 19.16 8.11 6.85
C GLU A 2 18.71 9.54 7.21
N GLU A 3 19.19 10.56 6.51
CA GLU A 3 18.77 11.96 6.72
C GLU A 3 17.28 12.17 6.41
N LEU A 4 16.78 11.57 5.32
CA LEU A 4 15.36 11.60 4.98
C LEU A 4 14.55 10.94 6.10
N TYR A 5 14.97 9.75 6.57
CA TYR A 5 14.31 9.08 7.69
C TYR A 5 14.26 9.95 8.94
N LYS A 6 15.40 10.52 9.37
CA LYS A 6 15.46 11.39 10.56
C LYS A 6 14.59 12.64 10.46
N SER A 7 14.39 13.18 9.25
CA SER A 7 13.63 14.42 9.02
C SER A 7 12.14 14.21 8.71
N THR A 8 11.75 13.02 8.25
CA THR A 8 10.36 12.73 7.82
C THR A 8 9.65 11.67 8.64
N VAL A 9 10.37 10.97 9.52
CA VAL A 9 9.80 9.93 10.39
C VAL A 9 9.80 10.41 11.83
N SER A 10 8.63 10.42 12.44
CA SER A 10 8.44 10.67 13.86
C SER A 10 7.66 9.52 14.51
N ARG A 11 7.57 9.54 15.83
CA ARG A 11 6.76 8.60 16.60
C ARG A 11 5.72 9.40 17.38
N ASP A 12 4.46 9.00 17.30
CA ASP A 12 3.40 9.62 18.09
C ASP A 12 3.39 9.09 19.53
N ASP A 13 2.53 9.67 20.37
CA ASP A 13 2.38 9.31 21.78
C ASP A 13 1.91 7.85 21.99
N SER A 14 1.33 7.23 20.97
CA SER A 14 0.93 5.81 20.99
C SER A 14 2.08 4.86 20.63
N GLY A 15 3.22 5.39 20.21
CA GLY A 15 4.36 4.60 19.75
C GLY A 15 4.25 4.18 18.28
N ARG A 16 3.34 4.75 17.48
CA ARG A 16 3.21 4.50 16.05
C ARG A 16 4.16 5.41 15.27
N TYR A 17 4.78 4.86 14.21
CA TYR A 17 5.58 5.66 13.29
C TYR A 17 4.68 6.49 12.37
N THR A 18 4.92 7.79 12.35
CA THR A 18 4.34 8.73 11.39
C THR A 18 5.40 9.05 10.35
N VAL A 19 5.11 8.74 9.09
CA VAL A 19 6.04 8.93 7.96
C VAL A 19 5.44 9.92 6.97
N LYS A 20 6.24 10.91 6.54
CA LYS A 20 5.84 11.75 5.40
C LYS A 20 6.10 11.01 4.09
N LEU A 21 5.27 11.27 3.08
CA LEU A 21 5.47 10.74 1.74
C LEU A 21 6.83 11.17 1.19
N PRO A 22 7.66 10.23 0.68
CA PRO A 22 9.03 10.51 0.27
C PRO A 22 9.09 11.10 -1.14
N PHE A 23 8.73 12.37 -1.29
CA PHE A 23 8.78 13.04 -2.58
C PHE A 23 10.21 13.24 -3.10
N LYS A 24 10.40 13.08 -4.42
CA LYS A 24 11.66 13.39 -5.11
C LYS A 24 11.89 14.92 -5.16
N PRO A 25 13.15 15.39 -5.14
CA PRO A 25 13.46 16.80 -5.35
C PRO A 25 12.84 17.33 -6.65
N HIS A 26 12.35 18.57 -6.62
CA HIS A 26 11.74 19.25 -7.77
C HIS A 26 10.54 18.52 -8.40
N HIS A 27 9.91 17.58 -7.70
CA HIS A 27 8.63 17.01 -8.14
C HIS A 27 7.61 18.14 -8.33
N LYS A 28 6.91 18.12 -9.46
CA LYS A 28 5.76 18.99 -9.71
C LYS A 28 4.62 18.11 -10.13
N LEU A 29 3.60 18.03 -9.27
CA LEU A 29 2.34 17.41 -9.62
C LEU A 29 1.47 18.47 -10.29
N GLY A 30 0.81 18.10 -11.39
CA GLY A 30 -0.20 18.93 -12.02
C GLY A 30 -1.56 18.77 -11.33
N ASN A 31 -2.59 19.40 -11.87
CA ASN A 31 -3.96 19.20 -11.41
C ASN A 31 -4.45 17.79 -11.80
N SER A 32 -4.97 17.03 -10.83
CA SER A 32 -5.55 15.69 -11.04
C SER A 32 -7.06 15.62 -10.77
N LYS A 33 -7.68 16.73 -10.33
CA LYS A 33 -9.08 16.78 -9.90
C LYS A 33 -10.04 16.42 -11.02
N SER A 34 -9.85 17.00 -12.21
CA SER A 34 -10.76 16.77 -13.35
C SER A 34 -10.82 15.29 -13.74
N THR A 35 -9.69 14.59 -13.73
CA THR A 35 -9.60 13.14 -13.97
C THR A 35 -10.26 12.35 -12.85
N ALA A 36 -9.97 12.67 -11.59
CA ALA A 36 -10.55 11.97 -10.44
C ALA A 36 -12.08 12.10 -10.41
N VAL A 37 -12.62 13.29 -10.71
CA VAL A 37 -14.07 13.54 -10.77
C VAL A 37 -14.74 12.74 -11.89
N LYS A 38 -14.13 12.65 -13.08
CA LYS A 38 -14.66 11.80 -14.17
C LYS A 38 -14.71 10.33 -13.78
N CYS A 39 -13.67 9.82 -13.12
CA CYS A 39 -13.64 8.45 -12.61
C CYS A 39 -14.71 8.25 -11.53
N PHE A 40 -14.88 9.22 -10.63
CA PHE A 40 -15.91 9.17 -9.60
C PHE A 40 -17.33 9.06 -10.19
N TYR A 41 -17.70 9.88 -11.17
CA TYR A 41 -19.01 9.75 -11.83
C TYR A 41 -19.19 8.41 -12.53
N SER A 42 -18.13 7.89 -13.16
CA SER A 42 -18.17 6.57 -13.79
C SER A 42 -18.40 5.44 -12.78
N LEU A 43 -17.76 5.54 -11.60
CA LEU A 43 -17.98 4.64 -10.47
C LEU A 43 -19.43 4.77 -9.95
N GLU A 44 -19.89 5.99 -9.72
CA GLU A 44 -21.22 6.31 -9.22
C GLU A 44 -22.33 5.68 -10.09
N HIS A 45 -22.25 5.86 -11.41
CA HIS A 45 -23.17 5.25 -12.37
C HIS A 45 -23.20 3.72 -12.29
N ARG A 46 -22.08 3.08 -11.97
CA ARG A 46 -22.01 1.63 -11.83
C ARG A 46 -22.55 1.15 -10.50
N LEU A 47 -22.29 1.88 -9.41
CA LEU A 47 -22.89 1.62 -8.10
C LEU A 47 -24.42 1.81 -8.15
N GLN A 48 -24.93 2.75 -8.94
CA GLN A 48 -26.36 2.91 -9.19
C GLN A 48 -26.98 1.66 -9.83
N LYS A 49 -26.29 1.04 -10.78
CA LYS A 49 -26.76 -0.16 -11.50
C LYS A 49 -26.59 -1.45 -10.70
N THR A 50 -25.79 -1.46 -9.64
CA THR A 50 -25.47 -2.67 -8.88
C THR A 50 -25.61 -2.43 -7.37
N PRO A 51 -26.81 -2.64 -6.80
CA PRO A 51 -27.09 -2.35 -5.39
C PRO A 51 -26.18 -3.09 -4.39
N THR A 52 -25.86 -4.35 -4.67
CA THR A 52 -24.94 -5.16 -3.84
C THR A 52 -23.54 -4.56 -3.80
N LEU A 53 -23.04 -4.10 -4.95
CA LEU A 53 -21.74 -3.44 -5.05
C LEU A 53 -21.73 -2.11 -4.29
N ARG A 54 -22.80 -1.32 -4.41
CA ARG A 54 -22.97 -0.08 -3.64
C ARG A 54 -22.90 -0.35 -2.15
N GLN A 55 -23.63 -1.35 -1.65
CA GLN A 55 -23.61 -1.68 -0.23
C GLN A 55 -22.20 -2.04 0.24
N GLN A 56 -21.50 -2.92 -0.47
CA GLN A 56 -20.13 -3.32 -0.13
C GLN A 56 -19.16 -2.14 -0.17
N TYR A 57 -19.29 -1.26 -1.17
CA TYR A 57 -18.45 -0.07 -1.34
C TYR A 57 -18.66 0.94 -0.21
N THR A 58 -19.92 1.22 0.14
CA THR A 58 -20.25 2.11 1.26
C THR A 58 -19.78 1.54 2.59
N SER A 59 -19.93 0.23 2.83
CA SER A 59 -19.41 -0.41 4.04
C SER A 59 -17.88 -0.32 4.13
N PHE A 60 -17.17 -0.52 3.02
CA PHE A 60 -15.72 -0.33 2.97
C PHE A 60 -15.33 1.09 3.38
N LEU A 61 -15.98 2.11 2.79
CA LEU A 61 -15.66 3.51 3.09
C LEU A 61 -15.90 3.83 4.57
N ARG A 62 -17.03 3.39 5.14
CA ARG A 62 -17.30 3.61 6.58
C ARG A 62 -16.24 3.02 7.48
N GLU A 63 -15.87 1.76 7.25
CA GLU A 63 -14.80 1.11 8.01
C GLU A 63 -13.46 1.83 7.83
N TYR A 64 -13.15 2.30 6.62
CA TYR A 64 -11.91 3.04 6.33
C TYR A 64 -11.86 4.38 7.09
N GLU A 65 -13.00 5.05 7.28
CA GLU A 65 -13.13 6.24 8.14
C GLU A 65 -13.04 5.89 9.63
N GLU A 66 -13.77 4.87 10.09
CA GLU A 66 -13.77 4.41 11.49
C GLU A 66 -12.37 3.99 11.98
N LEU A 67 -11.57 3.41 11.08
CA LEU A 67 -10.16 3.06 11.33
C LEU A 67 -9.20 4.27 11.26
N ASN A 68 -9.72 5.48 11.07
CA ASN A 68 -8.97 6.71 10.86
C ASN A 68 -7.97 6.59 9.69
N HIS A 69 -8.34 5.87 8.62
CA HIS A 69 -7.55 5.80 7.38
C HIS A 69 -7.94 6.86 6.36
N MET A 70 -9.07 7.54 6.59
CA MET A 70 -9.45 8.77 5.90
C MET A 70 -10.26 9.67 6.83
N GLU A 71 -10.33 10.95 6.48
CA GLU A 71 -11.17 11.94 7.15
C GLU A 71 -11.89 12.79 6.10
N LEU A 72 -13.03 13.36 6.48
CA LEU A 72 -13.74 14.30 5.63
C LEU A 72 -12.95 15.62 5.55
N VAL A 73 -12.61 16.05 4.34
CA VAL A 73 -12.02 17.37 4.11
C VAL A 73 -13.13 18.43 4.24
N PRO A 74 -13.06 19.38 5.19
CA PRO A 74 -14.10 20.39 5.35
C PRO A 74 -14.23 21.30 4.12
N ASN A 75 -15.46 21.64 3.72
CA ASN A 75 -15.74 22.46 2.53
C ASN A 75 -15.06 23.85 2.53
N ASN A 76 -14.74 24.37 3.71
CA ASN A 76 -14.10 25.67 3.94
C ASN A 76 -12.61 25.58 4.30
N GLN A 77 -12.06 24.36 4.38
CA GLN A 77 -10.70 24.08 4.83
C GLN A 77 -10.10 23.00 3.93
N SER A 78 -9.74 23.39 2.71
CA SER A 78 -8.67 22.66 2.05
C SER A 78 -7.39 23.03 2.80
N TYR A 79 -6.83 22.08 3.56
CA TYR A 79 -5.56 22.27 4.29
C TYR A 79 -4.41 22.72 3.38
N LEU A 80 -4.57 22.50 2.07
CA LEU A 80 -3.64 22.87 1.02
C LEU A 80 -4.37 23.65 -0.08
N PRO A 81 -3.69 24.60 -0.76
CA PRO A 81 -4.19 25.16 -2.01
C PRO A 81 -4.53 24.04 -3.02
N GLU A 82 -5.48 24.28 -3.92
CA GLU A 82 -5.85 23.30 -4.96
C GLU A 82 -4.66 22.95 -5.89
N SER A 83 -3.65 23.84 -5.97
CA SER A 83 -2.38 23.60 -6.66
C SER A 83 -1.45 22.61 -5.96
N GLU A 84 -1.68 22.33 -4.67
CA GLU A 84 -0.88 21.43 -3.84
C GLU A 84 -1.61 20.13 -3.49
N ALA A 85 -2.92 20.08 -3.74
CA ALA A 85 -3.72 18.87 -3.56
C ALA A 85 -3.59 17.91 -4.76
N PHE A 86 -3.44 16.61 -4.47
CA PHE A 86 -3.49 15.56 -5.48
C PHE A 86 -4.68 14.63 -5.24
N TYR A 87 -5.59 14.57 -6.20
CA TYR A 87 -6.79 13.74 -6.14
C TYR A 87 -6.51 12.37 -6.78
N LEU A 88 -6.62 11.32 -5.97
CA LEU A 88 -6.47 9.94 -6.43
C LEU A 88 -7.80 9.42 -6.99
N PRO A 89 -7.89 9.09 -8.29
CA PRO A 89 -9.00 8.32 -8.79
C PRO A 89 -9.04 6.99 -8.05
N HIS A 90 -10.23 6.53 -7.68
CA HIS A 90 -10.40 5.23 -7.05
C HIS A 90 -11.44 4.42 -7.80
N HIS A 91 -11.27 3.11 -7.75
CA HIS A 91 -12.21 2.15 -8.28
C HIS A 91 -12.26 0.98 -7.30
N GLU A 92 -13.36 0.26 -7.28
CA GLU A 92 -13.40 -1.01 -6.58
C GLU A 92 -12.61 -2.07 -7.38
N GLY A 93 -11.69 -2.73 -6.70
CA GLY A 93 -11.10 -3.96 -7.20
C GLY A 93 -11.99 -5.12 -6.77
N ARG A 94 -12.59 -5.83 -7.73
CA ARG A 94 -13.03 -7.19 -7.46
C ARG A 94 -11.79 -8.08 -7.47
N VAL A 95 -11.55 -8.78 -6.36
CA VAL A 95 -10.69 -9.97 -6.41
C VAL A 95 -11.58 -11.08 -6.91
N ASP A 96 -11.77 -11.13 -8.23
CA ASP A 96 -12.38 -12.30 -8.82
C ASP A 96 -11.30 -13.41 -8.90
N HIS A 97 -11.64 -14.56 -8.30
CA HIS A 97 -11.09 -15.92 -8.49
C HIS A 97 -9.98 -16.43 -7.55
N VAL A 98 -10.40 -17.12 -6.48
CA VAL A 98 -10.43 -18.60 -6.40
C VAL A 98 -11.66 -18.97 -5.57
N VAL A 99 -12.67 -19.58 -6.18
CA VAL A 99 -13.74 -20.24 -5.42
C VAL A 99 -13.08 -21.44 -4.73
N ARG A 100 -12.66 -21.25 -3.48
CA ARG A 100 -12.57 -22.36 -2.55
C ARG A 100 -13.96 -22.50 -1.96
N GLU A 101 -14.52 -23.70 -1.97
CA GLU A 101 -15.85 -24.00 -1.44
C GLU A 101 -15.99 -23.59 0.05
N GLU A 102 -14.86 -23.42 0.74
CA GLU A 102 -14.70 -22.93 2.12
C GLU A 102 -14.73 -21.38 2.26
N SER A 103 -14.61 -20.63 1.16
CA SER A 103 -14.34 -19.19 1.20
C SER A 103 -15.64 -18.39 1.32
N ILE A 104 -15.96 -17.97 2.54
CA ILE A 104 -16.97 -16.97 2.84
C ILE A 104 -16.60 -15.71 2.03
N SER A 105 -17.39 -15.37 1.01
CA SER A 105 -17.22 -14.27 0.05
C SER A 105 -16.06 -13.30 0.32
N THR A 106 -15.08 -13.21 -0.59
CA THR A 106 -13.97 -12.25 -0.44
C THR A 106 -14.48 -10.81 -0.40
N LYS A 107 -14.16 -10.09 0.68
CA LYS A 107 -14.50 -8.68 0.93
C LYS A 107 -14.04 -7.78 -0.23
N LEU A 108 -14.91 -6.87 -0.67
CA LEU A 108 -14.58 -5.82 -1.65
C LEU A 108 -13.35 -5.04 -1.20
N ARG A 109 -12.46 -4.70 -2.14
CA ARG A 109 -11.34 -3.79 -1.91
C ARG A 109 -11.50 -2.55 -2.77
N VAL A 110 -11.16 -1.37 -2.24
CA VAL A 110 -11.06 -0.14 -3.03
C VAL A 110 -9.60 0.13 -3.33
N VAL A 111 -9.30 0.43 -4.59
CA VAL A 111 -7.96 0.69 -5.09
C VAL A 111 -7.86 2.17 -5.45
N PHE A 112 -6.93 2.87 -4.80
CA PHE A 112 -6.57 4.25 -5.11
C PHE A 112 -5.45 4.24 -6.16
N ASN A 113 -5.72 4.85 -7.32
CA ASN A 113 -4.82 4.79 -8.47
C ASN A 113 -3.73 5.87 -8.38
N GLY A 114 -2.59 5.52 -7.78
CA GLY A 114 -1.40 6.38 -7.71
C GLY A 114 -0.63 6.55 -9.03
N SER A 115 -0.93 5.76 -10.07
CA SER A 115 -0.31 5.88 -11.40
C SER A 115 -1.11 6.77 -12.36
N ALA A 116 -2.29 7.23 -11.95
CA ALA A 116 -3.06 8.20 -12.72
C ALA A 116 -2.25 9.49 -12.92
N LYS A 117 -2.18 9.94 -14.17
CA LYS A 117 -1.42 11.12 -14.58
C LYS A 117 -2.21 12.39 -14.27
N SER A 118 -1.54 13.41 -13.75
CA SER A 118 -2.07 14.78 -13.66
C SER A 118 -1.94 15.53 -14.99
N SER A 119 -2.42 16.77 -15.02
CA SER A 119 -2.40 17.66 -16.20
C SER A 119 -1.03 17.87 -16.85
N ASN A 120 0.07 17.64 -16.13
CA ASN A 120 1.44 17.72 -16.63
C ASN A 120 2.06 16.34 -16.96
N SER A 121 1.25 15.29 -17.07
CA SER A 121 1.68 13.92 -17.40
C SER A 121 2.61 13.24 -16.37
N VAL A 122 2.60 13.73 -15.12
CA VAL A 122 3.29 13.11 -13.98
C VAL A 122 2.26 12.42 -13.06
N SER A 123 2.58 11.24 -12.53
CA SER A 123 1.75 10.55 -11.52
C SER A 123 2.34 10.69 -10.11
N LEU A 124 1.52 10.43 -9.09
CA LEU A 124 1.99 10.40 -7.70
C LEU A 124 3.12 9.38 -7.53
N ASN A 125 2.98 8.18 -8.10
CA ASN A 125 4.02 7.14 -8.02
C ASN A 125 5.36 7.59 -8.63
N GLU A 126 5.34 8.37 -9.71
CA GLU A 126 6.57 8.91 -10.30
C GLU A 126 7.19 10.02 -9.46
N ALA A 127 6.36 10.83 -8.78
CA ALA A 127 6.81 11.91 -7.92
C ALA A 127 7.45 11.41 -6.60
N LEU A 128 7.14 10.17 -6.18
CA LEU A 128 7.68 9.55 -4.97
C LEU A 128 8.95 8.75 -5.25
N TYR A 129 9.85 8.67 -4.27
CA TYR A 129 10.97 7.74 -4.28
C TYR A 129 10.48 6.30 -4.20
N THR A 130 11.03 5.45 -5.06
CA THR A 130 10.88 4.00 -4.93
C THR A 130 11.87 3.53 -3.87
N GLY A 131 11.38 2.85 -2.84
CA GLY A 131 12.25 2.24 -1.83
C GLY A 131 13.20 1.21 -2.46
N PRO A 132 14.36 0.94 -1.84
CA PRO A 132 15.25 -0.12 -2.30
C PRO A 132 14.55 -1.48 -2.20
N LYS A 133 14.88 -2.40 -3.12
CA LYS A 133 14.41 -3.78 -3.06
C LYS A 133 15.05 -4.48 -1.86
N LEU A 134 14.35 -4.51 -0.73
CA LEU A 134 14.80 -5.16 0.52
C LEU A 134 14.61 -6.68 0.48
N GLN A 135 13.68 -7.16 -0.34
CA GLN A 135 13.41 -8.59 -0.46
C GLN A 135 14.53 -9.27 -1.26
N PRO A 136 15.16 -10.33 -0.72
CA PRO A 136 16.11 -11.12 -1.48
C PRO A 136 15.42 -11.68 -2.72
N ASP A 137 16.20 -11.93 -3.75
CA ASP A 137 15.68 -12.52 -4.97
C ASP A 137 14.97 -13.85 -4.64
N VAL A 138 13.73 -14.00 -5.08
CA VAL A 138 12.93 -15.22 -4.82
C VAL A 138 13.68 -16.45 -5.33
N LEU A 139 14.39 -16.35 -6.46
CA LEU A 139 15.23 -17.44 -6.95
C LEU A 139 16.41 -17.71 -6.03
N LYS A 140 17.03 -16.69 -5.42
CA LYS A 140 18.07 -16.89 -4.41
C LYS A 140 17.55 -17.53 -3.14
N ILE A 141 16.29 -17.27 -2.75
CA ILE A 141 15.67 -17.93 -1.59
C ILE A 141 15.38 -19.41 -1.94
N LEU A 142 14.82 -19.67 -3.11
CA LEU A 142 14.41 -21.01 -3.54
C LEU A 142 15.59 -21.93 -3.90
N LEU A 143 16.63 -21.39 -4.54
CA LEU A 143 17.82 -22.12 -4.96
C LEU A 143 18.88 -22.20 -3.87
N ASN A 144 18.65 -21.54 -2.73
CA ASN A 144 19.47 -21.69 -1.54
C ASN A 144 18.62 -22.39 -0.48
N PRO A 145 18.29 -23.69 -0.66
CA PRO A 145 17.72 -24.47 0.42
C PRO A 145 18.78 -24.42 1.50
N LEU A 146 18.49 -23.73 2.61
CA LEU A 146 19.26 -23.68 3.84
C LEU A 146 20.69 -24.18 3.64
N ASN A 147 21.68 -23.28 3.62
CA ASN A 147 22.95 -23.63 4.25
C ASN A 147 22.57 -23.96 5.70
N GLY A 148 22.05 -25.16 5.92
CA GLY A 148 21.84 -25.74 7.21
C GLY A 148 23.20 -25.61 7.85
N SER A 149 23.22 -25.07 9.06
CA SER A 149 24.28 -25.34 10.01
C SER A 149 24.68 -26.79 9.76
N LYS A 150 25.85 -27.02 9.16
CA LYS A 150 26.35 -28.38 9.00
C LYS A 150 26.52 -28.85 10.42
N ILE A 151 25.60 -29.68 10.89
CA ILE A 151 25.74 -30.33 12.18
C ILE A 151 27.01 -31.16 12.06
N SER A 152 28.08 -30.68 12.69
CA SER A 152 29.33 -31.40 12.76
C SER A 152 29.28 -32.18 14.06
N ALA A 153 29.49 -33.50 13.96
CA ALA A 153 29.56 -34.36 15.13
C ALA A 153 31.03 -34.47 15.56
N GLU A 154 31.28 -34.24 16.84
CA GLU A 154 32.57 -34.51 17.45
C GLU A 154 32.47 -35.87 18.16
N CYS A 155 33.26 -36.85 17.74
CA CYS A 155 33.25 -38.22 18.25
C CYS A 155 34.49 -38.49 19.09
N PHE A 156 34.29 -39.09 20.26
CA PHE A 156 35.36 -39.44 21.20
C PHE A 156 35.80 -40.91 21.02
N GLU A 157 37.01 -41.24 21.47
CA GLU A 157 37.63 -42.59 21.29
C GLU A 157 36.82 -43.74 21.91
N ASN A 158 35.92 -43.44 22.85
CA ASN A 158 34.99 -44.42 23.44
C ASN A 158 33.72 -44.65 22.60
N GLY A 159 33.62 -44.06 21.41
CA GLY A 159 32.53 -44.26 20.46
C GLY A 159 31.29 -43.37 20.68
N SER A 160 31.32 -42.44 21.63
CA SER A 160 30.24 -41.48 21.83
C SER A 160 30.43 -40.23 20.96
N CYS A 161 29.36 -39.74 20.32
CA CYS A 161 29.40 -38.52 19.49
C CYS A 161 28.40 -37.47 20.00
N VAL A 162 28.76 -36.19 19.94
CA VAL A 162 27.88 -35.06 20.29
C VAL A 162 27.75 -34.11 19.10
N ALA A 163 26.52 -33.70 18.80
CA ALA A 163 26.21 -32.76 17.72
C ALA A 163 26.55 -31.32 18.12
N LYS A 164 27.31 -30.61 17.27
CA LYS A 164 27.57 -29.17 17.35
C LYS A 164 26.67 -28.42 16.35
N TRP A 165 26.04 -27.35 16.81
CA TRP A 165 25.24 -26.41 16.01
C TRP A 165 26.07 -25.23 15.54
#